data_AF-A0A8J3ADK7-F1
#
_entry.id   AF-A0A8J3ADK7-F1
#
_cell.length_a   1.000
_cell.length_b   1.000
_cell.length_c   1.000
_cell.angle_alpha   90.00
_cell.angle_beta   90.00
_cell.angle_gamma   90.00
#
_symmetry.space_group_name_H-M   'P 1'
#
loop_
_entity.id
_entity.type
_entity.pdbx_description
1 polymer ?
#
loop_
_entity_poly.entity_id
_entity_poly.type
_entity_poly.pdbx_seq_one_letter_code
_entity_poly.pdbx_strand_id
1 'polypeptide(L)' 'MRNQQWSKVKKKLEGFICDSLKNRVQFTVTNYRKAHYRLGRAFITFDKKEVLNMCIITSDIAINKTNWRR' A
#
# COMPACT_ATOMS: atom_id res chain seq x y z
N MET A 1 -19.88 -1.74 9.58
CA MET A 1 -18.75 -1.30 8.73
C MET A 1 -18.83 -2.03 7.39
N ARG A 2 -18.80 -1.33 6.24
CA ARG A 2 -18.88 -2.00 4.91
C ARG A 2 -17.65 -2.89 4.73
N ASN A 3 -17.86 -4.21 4.67
CA ASN A 3 -16.82 -5.19 4.34
C ASN A 3 -16.46 -5.06 2.84
N GLN A 4 -15.64 -4.06 2.52
CA GLN A 4 -15.12 -3.88 1.17
C GLN A 4 -14.08 -4.97 0.92
N GLN A 5 -14.42 -5.94 0.06
CA GLN A 5 -13.45 -6.93 -0.38
C GLN A 5 -12.36 -6.25 -1.19
N TRP A 6 -11.09 -6.63 -0.94
CA TRP A 6 -9.92 -6.10 -1.65
C TRP A 6 -10.12 -6.12 -3.17
N SER A 7 -10.71 -7.17 -3.73
CA SER A 7 -10.98 -7.29 -5.16
C SER A 7 -11.84 -6.14 -5.72
N LYS A 8 -12.83 -5.65 -4.95
CA LYS A 8 -13.68 -4.52 -5.37
C LYS A 8 -12.91 -3.19 -5.33
N VAL A 9 -12.10 -3.00 -4.29
CA VAL A 9 -11.26 -1.81 -4.14
C VAL A 9 -10.19 -1.76 -5.23
N LYS A 10 -9.52 -2.89 -5.49
CA LYS A 10 -8.53 -3.03 -6.55
C LYS A 10 -9.10 -2.67 -7.92
N LYS A 11 -10.28 -3.22 -8.27
CA LYS A 11 -10.96 -2.88 -9.53
C LYS A 11 -11.27 -1.39 -9.66
N LYS A 12 -11.68 -0.74 -8.56
CA LYS A 12 -11.94 0.70 -8.54
C LYS A 12 -10.65 1.51 -8.73
N LEU A 13 -9.56 1.11 -8.07
CA LEU A 13 -8.24 1.75 -8.21
C LEU A 13 -7.71 1.63 -9.65
N GLU A 14 -7.85 0.46 -10.26
CA GLU A 14 -7.48 0.23 -11.66
C GLU A 14 -8.29 1.09 -12.64
N GLY A 15 -9.54 1.41 -12.30
CA GLY A 15 -10.39 2.32 -13.10
C GLY A 15 -9.98 3.79 -13.04
N PHE A 16 -9.18 4.21 -12.05
CA PHE A 16 -8.65 5.58 -11.98
C PHE A 16 -7.35 5.78 -12.77
N ILE A 17 -6.74 4.69 -13.25
CA ILE A 17 -5.48 4.75 -13.99
C ILE A 17 -5.78 5.05 -15.47
N CYS A 18 -5.04 5.99 -16.06
CA CYS A 18 -5.05 6.26 -17.49
C CYS A 18 -4.56 5.04 -18.30
N ASP A 19 -5.09 4.82 -19.50
CA ASP A 19 -4.76 3.63 -20.31
C ASP A 19 -3.25 3.47 -20.58
N SER A 20 -2.47 4.56 -20.61
CA SER A 20 -1.00 4.53 -20.77
C SER A 20 -0.23 3.96 -19.57
N LEU A 21 -0.85 3.99 -18.39
CA LEU A 21 -0.29 3.54 -17.11
C LEU A 21 -0.88 2.18 -16.68
N LYS A 22 -1.93 1.74 -17.37
CA LYS A 22 -2.59 0.45 -17.18
C LYS A 22 -1.58 -0.67 -17.43
N ASN A 23 -1.57 -1.69 -16.58
CA ASN A 23 -0.59 -2.79 -16.54
C ASN A 23 0.84 -2.41 -16.09
N ARG A 24 1.19 -1.12 -16.01
CA ARG A 24 2.48 -0.66 -15.48
C ARG A 24 2.42 -0.41 -13.97
N VAL A 25 1.27 0.08 -13.50
CA VAL A 25 0.99 0.30 -12.09
C VAL A 25 0.29 -0.93 -11.50
N GLN A 26 0.81 -1.44 -10.38
CA GLN A 26 0.22 -2.57 -9.66
C GLN A 26 0.02 -2.22 -8.18
N PHE A 27 -1.19 -2.46 -7.68
CA PHE A 27 -1.54 -2.32 -6.28
C PHE A 27 -1.48 -3.65 -5.56
N THR A 28 -0.73 -3.70 -4.46
CA THR A 28 -0.58 -4.92 -3.67
C THR A 28 -0.83 -4.65 -2.19
N VAL A 29 -1.62 -5.53 -1.56
CA VAL A 29 -1.85 -5.54 -0.12
C VAL A 29 -1.55 -6.95 0.38
N THR A 30 -0.60 -7.06 1.30
CA THR A 30 -0.24 -8.34 1.93
C THR A 30 -0.55 -8.24 3.42
N ASN A 31 -1.31 -9.20 3.93
CA ASN A 31 -1.59 -9.34 5.35
C ASN A 31 -1.00 -10.66 5.85
N TYR A 32 0.07 -10.58 6.64
CA TYR A 32 0.74 -11.74 7.20
C TYR A 32 -0.01 -12.24 8.44
N ARG A 33 -0.80 -13.30 8.29
CA ARG A 33 -1.58 -13.90 9.39
C ARG A 33 -0.74 -14.58 10.47
N LYS A 34 0.54 -14.89 10.19
CA LYS A 34 1.46 -15.63 11.08
C LYS A 34 2.71 -14.85 11.52
N ALA A 35 2.86 -13.59 11.11
CA ALA A 35 3.97 -12.78 11.58
C ALA A 35 3.68 -12.31 13.01
N HIS A 36 4.62 -12.56 13.94
CA HIS A 36 4.55 -12.10 15.34
C HIS A 36 4.28 -10.59 15.45
N TYR A 37 4.69 -9.84 14.42
CA TYR A 37 4.31 -8.45 14.17
C TYR A 37 3.24 -8.46 13.07
N ARG A 38 1.97 -8.42 13.45
CA ARG A 38 0.77 -8.48 12.59
C ARG A 38 0.62 -7.26 11.67
N LEU A 39 1.69 -6.87 10.99
CA LEU A 39 1.74 -5.64 10.22
C LEU A 39 1.56 -6.03 8.76
N GLY A 40 0.34 -5.81 8.27
CA GLY A 40 0.09 -5.81 6.84
C GLY A 40 0.87 -4.67 6.19
N ARG A 41 1.23 -4.86 4.93
CA ARG A 41 1.81 -3.81 4.09
C ARG A 41 0.94 -3.58 2.86
N ALA A 42 0.79 -2.32 2.49
CA ALA A 42 0.22 -1.90 1.22
C ALA A 42 1.30 -1.16 0.43
N PHE A 43 1.50 -1.51 -0.82
CA PHE A 43 2.52 -0.87 -1.66
C PHE A 43 2.07 -0.81 -3.12
N ILE A 44 2.62 0.16 -3.83
CA ILE A 44 2.36 0.43 -5.24
C ILE A 44 3.68 0.24 -5.99
N THR A 45 3.64 -0.55 -7.05
CA THR A 45 4.76 -0.70 -7.97
C THR A 45 4.46 -0.07 -9.32
N PHE A 46 5.48 0.51 -9.92
CA PHE A 46 5.48 1.01 -11.29
C PHE A 46 6.60 0.31 -12.06
N ASP A 47 6.29 -0.36 -13.16
CA ASP A 47 7.25 -1.18 -13.92
C ASP A 47 8.07 -2.12 -13.04
N LYS A 48 7.39 -2.79 -12.08
CA LYS A 48 7.97 -3.68 -11.07
C LYS A 48 8.89 -3.02 -10.04
N LYS A 49 9.10 -1.70 -10.08
CA LYS A 49 9.82 -0.95 -9.05
C LYS A 49 8.83 -0.40 -8.02
N GLU A 50 9.13 -0.57 -6.74
CA GLU A 50 8.29 -0.03 -5.66
C GLU A 50 8.44 1.49 -5.63
N VAL A 51 7.33 2.20 -5.84
CA VAL A 51 7.31 3.68 -5.84
C VAL A 51 6.70 4.25 -4.57
N LEU A 52 5.83 3.47 -3.91
CA LEU A 52 5.15 3.92 -2.71
C LEU A 52 4.93 2.74 -1.77
N ASN A 53 5.39 2.89 -0.53
CA ASN A 53 5.28 1.89 0.51
C ASN A 53 4.56 2.46 1.73
N MET A 54 3.40 1.89 2.03
CA MET A 54 2.59 2.17 3.21
C MET A 54 2.65 0.97 4.17
N CYS A 55 3.84 0.70 4.70
CA CYS A 55 3.98 -0.13 5.89
C CYS A 55 3.67 0.70 7.14
N ILE A 56 2.99 0.07 8.11
CA ILE A 56 2.78 0.68 9.43
C ILE A 56 4.11 1.10 10.07
N ILE A 57 5.16 0.28 9.90
CA ILE A 57 6.51 0.53 10.41
C ILE A 57 7.14 1.79 9.80
N THR A 58 7.03 1.98 8.47
CA THR A 58 7.64 3.15 7.82
C THR A 58 6.91 4.43 8.16
N SER A 59 5.58 4.40 8.30
CA SER A 59 4.79 5.54 8.79
C SER A 59 5.13 5.89 10.24
N ASP A 60 5.25 4.89 11.13
CA ASP A 60 5.62 5.10 12.54
C ASP A 60 7.01 5.73 12.67
N ILE A 61 8.01 5.21 11.94
CA ILE A 61 9.37 5.79 11.90
C ILE A 61 9.35 7.24 11.38
N ALA A 62 8.56 7.55 10.35
CA ALA A 62 8.46 8.89 9.80
C ALA A 62 7.82 9.89 10.78
N ILE A 63 6.73 9.48 11.46
CA ILE A 63 6.07 10.29 12.49
C ILE A 63 7.02 10.54 13.66
N ASN A 64 7.65 9.47 14.18
CA ASN A 64 8.58 9.59 15.30
C ASN A 64 9.79 10.47 14.95
N LYS A 65 10.40 10.33 13.77
CA LYS A 65 11.49 11.23 13.33
C LYS A 65 11.11 12.71 13.29
N THR A 66 9.85 13.02 13.01
CA THR A 66 9.37 14.40 12.94
C THR A 66 9.25 15.02 14.35
N ASN A 67 8.93 14.22 15.36
CA ASN A 67 8.80 14.67 16.75
C ASN A 67 10.17 14.94 17.43
N TRP A 68 11.25 14.29 17.00
CA TRP A 68 12.61 14.55 17.51
C TRP A 68 13.25 15.82 16.94
N ARG A 69 12.65 16.44 15.93
CA ARG A 69 13.16 17.68 15.28
C ARG A 69 12.44 18.95 15.74
N ARG A 70 11.49 18.84 16.68
CA ARG A 70 10.83 19.97 17.33
C ARG A 70 11.36 20.19 18.73
#